data_AF-A0A318LHW3-F1
#
_entry.id   AF-A0A318LHW3-F1
#
_cell.length_a   1.000
_cell.length_b   1.000
_cell.length_c   1.000
_cell.angle_alpha   90.00
_cell.angle_beta   90.00
_cell.angle_gamma   90.00
#
_symmetry.space_group_name_H-M   'P 1'
#
loop_
_entity.id
_entity.type
_entity.pdbx_description
1 polymer ?
#
loop_
_entity_poly.entity_id
_entity_poly.type
_entity_poly.pdbx_seq_one_letter_code
_entity_poly.pdbx_strand_id
1 'polypeptide(L)'
;MPGSVEAIQHVDLDLELVPADQPGHSRRPDLVVVHRSAVERVHAERGLLRASEALLVVEIVAPGSQRTDSVAKRGEYADAGIPHHWIVDITEPVSLVACHLAGDIGYQDDGAVTGTFTATEPLPVRIDLIALL
;
A
#
# COMPACT_ATOMS: atom_id res chain seq x y z
N MET A 1 -9.00 14.61 -0.96
CA MET A 1 -9.40 13.22 -0.63
C MET A 1 -10.85 13.23 -0.19
N PRO A 2 -11.64 12.17 -0.50
CA PRO A 2 -12.97 12.00 0.09
C PRO A 2 -12.85 12.09 1.61
N GLY A 3 -13.79 12.76 2.30
CA GLY A 3 -13.65 13.10 3.73
C GLY A 3 -13.56 11.91 4.71
N SER A 4 -13.65 10.67 4.22
CA SER A 4 -13.65 9.42 5.00
C SER A 4 -12.31 8.67 5.02
N VAL A 5 -11.33 9.07 4.20
CA VAL A 5 -10.01 8.40 4.11
C VAL A 5 -8.86 9.38 4.27
N GLU A 6 -7.73 8.87 4.75
CA GLU A 6 -6.50 9.63 4.98
C GLU A 6 -5.31 8.88 4.39
N ALA A 7 -4.37 9.62 3.79
CA ALA A 7 -3.13 9.07 3.25
C ALA A 7 -1.96 9.48 4.17
N ILE A 8 -1.21 8.51 4.66
CA ILE A 8 -0.15 8.69 5.64
C ILE A 8 1.16 8.14 5.06
N GLN A 9 2.24 8.88 5.22
CA GLN A 9 3.56 8.51 4.69
C GLN A 9 4.45 7.91 5.76
N HIS A 10 5.30 6.95 5.37
CA HIS A 10 6.37 6.37 6.20
C HIS A 10 5.91 6.00 7.62
N VAL A 11 4.77 5.31 7.73
CA VAL A 11 4.18 4.89 9.00
C VAL A 11 4.35 3.39 9.20
N ASP A 12 4.59 2.97 10.44
CA ASP A 12 4.66 1.55 10.77
C ASP A 12 3.24 0.96 10.73
N LEU A 13 3.07 -0.07 9.91
CA LEU A 13 1.85 -0.84 9.71
C LEU A 13 2.06 -2.24 10.30
N ASP A 14 1.26 -2.58 11.30
CA ASP A 14 1.17 -3.95 11.81
C ASP A 14 0.42 -4.81 10.80
N LEU A 15 1.06 -5.85 10.27
CA LEU A 15 0.44 -6.73 9.29
C LEU A 15 -0.54 -7.74 9.90
N GLU A 16 -0.59 -7.84 11.24
CA GLU A 16 -1.49 -8.76 11.95
C GLU A 16 -1.32 -10.24 11.54
N LEU A 17 -0.16 -10.60 10.97
CA LEU A 17 0.17 -11.97 10.55
C LEU A 17 0.52 -12.89 11.74
N VAL A 18 0.68 -12.32 12.92
CA VAL A 18 0.96 -13.05 14.17
C VAL A 18 0.03 -12.55 15.28
N PRO A 19 -0.28 -13.40 16.27
CA PRO A 19 -1.04 -12.98 17.46
C PRO A 19 -0.40 -11.79 18.19
N ALA A 20 -1.24 -10.95 18.81
CA ALA A 20 -0.82 -9.71 19.47
C ALA A 20 0.13 -9.90 20.67
N ASP A 21 0.29 -11.11 21.18
CA ASP A 21 1.21 -11.47 22.26
C ASP A 21 2.59 -11.95 21.76
N GLN A 22 2.81 -11.98 20.44
CA GLN A 22 4.07 -12.35 19.80
C GLN A 22 4.79 -11.13 19.20
N PRO A 23 6.09 -11.22 18.88
CA PRO A 23 6.80 -10.15 18.18
C PRO A 23 6.11 -9.83 16.84
N GLY A 24 5.47 -8.65 16.76
CA GLY A 24 4.65 -8.24 15.62
C GLY A 24 5.41 -8.27 14.30
N HIS A 25 4.68 -8.59 13.22
CA HIS A 25 5.21 -8.52 11.87
C HIS A 25 4.78 -7.19 11.24
N SER A 26 5.65 -6.18 11.30
CA SER A 26 5.35 -4.83 10.78
C SER A 26 6.14 -4.49 9.53
N ARG A 27 5.54 -3.62 8.70
CA ARG A 27 6.18 -2.99 7.54
C ARG A 27 6.02 -1.49 7.62
N ARG A 28 6.93 -0.77 6.97
CA ARG A 28 6.89 0.69 6.88
C ARG A 28 6.77 1.10 5.41
N PRO A 29 5.57 1.04 4.82
CA PRO A 29 5.36 1.44 3.43
C PRO A 29 5.63 2.94 3.24
N ASP A 30 5.92 3.34 2.00
CA ASP A 30 6.13 4.75 1.66
C ASP A 30 4.84 5.55 1.85
N LEU A 31 3.69 4.96 1.49
CA LEU A 31 2.38 5.54 1.74
C LEU A 31 1.32 4.46 2.01
N VAL A 32 0.41 4.75 2.93
CA VAL A 32 -0.78 3.94 3.20
C VAL A 32 -2.02 4.83 3.17
N VAL A 33 -3.11 4.32 2.60
CA VAL A 33 -4.43 4.94 2.68
C VAL A 33 -5.28 4.12 3.64
N VAL A 34 -5.84 4.80 4.65
CA VAL A 34 -6.66 4.19 5.70
C VAL A 34 -7.98 4.95 5.84
N HIS A 35 -8.96 4.35 6.52
CA HIS A 35 -10.11 5.10 7.01
C HIS A 35 -9.69 6.09 8.10
N ARG A 36 -10.31 7.26 8.13
CA ARG A 36 -10.02 8.29 9.15
C ARG A 36 -10.22 7.80 10.58
N SER A 37 -11.16 6.88 10.80
CA SER A 37 -11.40 6.25 12.11
C SER A 37 -10.18 5.48 12.63
N ALA A 38 -9.34 4.93 11.76
CA ALA A 38 -8.10 4.24 12.15
C ALA A 38 -7.10 5.24 12.75
N VAL A 39 -7.00 6.43 12.15
CA VAL A 39 -6.14 7.53 12.64
C VAL A 39 -6.60 8.00 14.01
N GLU A 40 -7.91 8.21 14.18
CA GLU A 40 -8.50 8.59 15.46
C GLU A 40 -8.24 7.54 16.55
N ARG A 41 -8.39 6.25 16.23
CA ARG A 41 -8.07 5.13 17.12
C ARG A 41 -6.60 5.15 17.52
N VAL A 42 -5.68 5.24 16.56
CA VAL A 42 -4.23 5.29 16.81
C VAL A 42 -3.87 6.44 17.75
N HIS A 43 -4.46 7.62 17.55
CA HIS A 43 -4.24 8.75 18.45
C HIS A 43 -4.76 8.52 19.87
N ALA A 44 -5.94 7.91 20.01
CA ALA A 44 -6.55 7.65 21.31
C ALA A 44 -5.82 6.55 22.09
N GLU A 45 -5.44 5.47 21.41
CA GLU A 45 -4.88 4.25 22.01
C GLU A 45 -3.34 4.24 22.05
N ARG A 46 -2.68 5.17 21.33
CA ARG A 46 -1.22 5.17 21.10
C ARG A 46 -0.69 3.86 20.50
N GLY A 47 -1.49 3.24 19.62
CA GLY A 47 -1.14 2.00 18.91
C GLY A 47 -0.52 2.24 17.53
N LEU A 48 -0.33 1.15 16.78
CA LEU A 48 0.04 1.18 15.36
C LEU A 48 -1.20 1.14 14.46
N LEU A 49 -1.06 1.58 13.20
CA LEU A 49 -2.03 1.26 12.17
C LEU A 49 -1.98 -0.25 11.90
N ARG A 50 -3.14 -0.81 11.55
CA ARG A 50 -3.30 -2.24 11.28
C ARG A 50 -3.58 -2.48 9.81
N ALA A 51 -3.11 -3.60 9.27
CA ALA A 51 -3.39 -4.00 7.90
C ALA A 51 -4.91 -4.11 7.63
N SER A 52 -5.69 -4.57 8.61
CA SER A 52 -7.16 -4.59 8.52
C SER A 52 -7.82 -3.21 8.37
N GLU A 53 -7.08 -2.12 8.63
CA GLU A 53 -7.55 -0.74 8.48
C GLU A 53 -7.02 -0.07 7.20
N ALA A 54 -6.11 -0.73 6.48
CA ALA A 54 -5.52 -0.25 5.25
C ALA A 54 -6.38 -0.60 4.04
N LEU A 55 -6.65 0.42 3.22
CA LEU A 55 -7.33 0.29 1.93
C LEU A 55 -6.33 0.13 0.79
N LEU A 56 -5.20 0.83 0.87
CA LEU A 56 -4.14 0.81 -0.12
C LEU A 56 -2.78 0.95 0.57
N VAL A 57 -1.81 0.12 0.17
CA VAL A 57 -0.39 0.35 0.41
C VAL A 57 0.30 0.75 -0.89
N VAL A 58 1.18 1.74 -0.83
CA VAL A 58 2.00 2.19 -1.95
C VAL A 58 3.47 2.07 -1.60
N GLU A 59 4.23 1.44 -2.48
CA GLU A 59 5.69 1.35 -2.42
C GLU A 59 6.28 2.07 -3.63
N ILE A 60 7.33 2.86 -3.39
CA ILE A 60 8.07 3.60 -4.41
C ILE A 60 9.43 2.90 -4.58
N VAL A 61 9.63 2.28 -5.73
CA VAL A 61 10.85 1.53 -6.04
C VAL A 61 11.77 2.36 -6.93
N ALA A 62 13.05 2.38 -6.57
CA ALA A 62 14.10 3.09 -7.28
C ALA A 62 15.04 2.09 -7.99
N PRO A 63 15.83 2.54 -8.99
CA PRO A 63 16.79 1.68 -9.67
C PRO A 63 17.69 0.92 -8.69
N GLY A 64 17.71 -0.41 -8.78
CA GLY A 64 18.54 -1.27 -7.94
C GLY A 64 17.91 -1.74 -6.62
N SER A 65 16.65 -1.37 -6.31
CA SER A 65 15.90 -2.05 -5.26
C SER A 65 15.62 -3.50 -5.68
N GLN A 66 15.99 -4.46 -4.83
CA GLN A 66 16.05 -5.88 -5.20
C GLN A 66 14.66 -6.45 -5.51
N ARG A 67 14.51 -7.01 -6.72
CA ARG A 67 13.29 -7.70 -7.20
C ARG A 67 12.75 -8.76 -6.23
N THR A 68 13.62 -9.39 -5.44
CA THR A 68 13.26 -10.39 -4.43
C THR A 68 12.50 -9.79 -3.25
N ASP A 69 12.87 -8.58 -2.81
CA ASP A 69 12.19 -7.88 -1.71
C ASP A 69 10.75 -7.51 -2.11
N SER A 70 10.55 -7.08 -3.36
CA SER A 70 9.24 -6.74 -3.90
C SER A 70 8.27 -7.94 -3.94
N VAL A 71 8.78 -9.17 -4.17
CA VAL A 71 7.94 -10.39 -4.18
C VAL A 71 7.54 -10.77 -2.76
N ALA A 72 8.48 -10.74 -1.81
CA ALA A 72 8.18 -11.05 -0.41
C ALA A 72 7.15 -10.08 0.17
N LYS A 73 7.35 -8.76 -0.01
CA LYS A 73 6.42 -7.71 0.40
C LYS A 73 5.02 -7.89 -0.19
N ARG A 74 4.92 -8.19 -1.49
CA ARG A 74 3.64 -8.40 -2.18
C ARG A 74 2.87 -9.59 -1.58
N GLY A 75 3.56 -10.67 -1.22
CA GLY A 75 2.96 -11.82 -0.55
C GLY A 75 2.43 -11.46 0.84
N GLU A 76 3.25 -10.80 1.65
CA GLU A 76 2.89 -10.43 3.02
C GLU A 76 1.69 -9.48 3.10
N TYR A 77 1.61 -8.48 2.21
CA TYR A 77 0.45 -7.59 2.14
C TYR A 77 -0.82 -8.34 1.69
N ALA A 78 -0.70 -9.33 0.81
CA ALA A 78 -1.83 -10.17 0.40
C ALA A 78 -2.28 -11.09 1.55
N ASP A 79 -1.34 -11.72 2.24
CA ASP A 79 -1.61 -12.58 3.41
C ASP A 79 -2.25 -11.77 4.55
N ALA A 80 -1.89 -10.49 4.68
CA ALA A 80 -2.47 -9.54 5.63
C ALA A 80 -3.86 -9.02 5.19
N GLY A 81 -4.34 -9.42 4.00
CA GLY A 81 -5.67 -9.09 3.51
C GLY A 81 -5.84 -7.65 3.01
N ILE A 82 -4.75 -6.92 2.74
CA ILE A 82 -4.84 -5.52 2.29
C ILE A 82 -5.46 -5.48 0.88
N PRO A 83 -6.54 -4.73 0.63
CA PRO A 83 -7.28 -4.83 -0.64
C PRO A 83 -6.48 -4.38 -1.87
N HIS A 84 -5.68 -3.31 -1.74
CA HIS A 84 -4.91 -2.76 -2.85
C HIS A 84 -3.43 -2.56 -2.50
N HIS A 85 -2.56 -2.81 -3.48
CA HIS A 85 -1.13 -2.59 -3.36
C HIS A 85 -0.60 -1.98 -4.66
N TRP A 86 -0.11 -0.75 -4.62
CA TRP A 86 0.43 -0.06 -5.79
C TRP A 86 1.95 0.04 -5.70
N ILE A 87 2.62 -0.26 -6.80
CA ILE A 87 4.07 -0.18 -6.90
C ILE A 87 4.38 0.90 -7.93
N VAL A 88 5.11 1.93 -7.51
CA VAL A 88 5.54 3.05 -8.37
C VAL A 88 7.04 2.89 -8.63
N ASP A 89 7.41 2.54 -9.85
CA ASP A 89 8.80 2.52 -10.27
C ASP A 89 9.19 3.90 -10.82
N ILE A 90 10.10 4.58 -10.13
CA ILE A 90 10.58 5.91 -10.51
C ILE A 90 11.80 5.84 -11.47
N THR A 91 12.18 4.65 -11.93
CA THR A 91 13.12 4.49 -13.05
C THR A 91 12.47 4.99 -14.33
N GLU A 92 13.15 5.83 -15.11
CA GLU A 92 12.59 6.32 -16.36
C GLU A 92 12.41 5.19 -17.40
N PRO A 93 11.22 5.05 -18.02
CA PRO A 93 10.01 5.86 -17.80
C PRO A 93 9.27 5.45 -16.52
N VAL A 94 8.85 6.44 -15.71
CA VAL A 94 8.08 6.20 -14.49
C VAL A 94 6.85 5.36 -14.79
N SER A 95 6.66 4.30 -14.00
CA SER A 95 5.56 3.36 -14.19
C SER A 95 4.86 3.02 -12.87
N LEU A 96 3.59 2.62 -12.97
CA LEU A 96 2.77 2.19 -11.85
C LEU A 96 2.12 0.84 -12.16
N VAL A 97 2.27 -0.12 -11.25
CA VAL A 97 1.50 -1.38 -11.24
C VAL A 97 0.48 -1.31 -10.12
N ALA A 98 -0.81 -1.41 -10.47
CA ALA A 98 -1.91 -1.38 -9.52
C ALA A 98 -2.43 -2.79 -9.25
N CYS A 99 -2.10 -3.34 -8.08
CA CYS A 99 -2.58 -4.65 -7.67
C CYS A 99 -3.88 -4.55 -6.86
N HIS A 100 -4.75 -5.53 -7.02
CA HIS A 100 -5.95 -5.74 -6.21
C HIS A 100 -6.01 -7.19 -5.71
N LEU A 101 -6.46 -7.39 -4.48
CA LEU A 101 -6.52 -8.71 -3.85
C LEU A 101 -7.67 -9.52 -4.44
N ALA A 102 -7.38 -10.70 -4.97
CA ALA A 102 -8.35 -11.57 -5.64
C ALA A 102 -8.61 -12.86 -4.84
N GLY A 103 -8.85 -12.74 -3.54
CA GLY A 103 -9.06 -13.90 -2.65
C GLY A 103 -7.80 -14.77 -2.54
N ASP A 104 -7.97 -16.08 -2.56
CA ASP A 104 -6.91 -17.06 -2.26
C ASP A 104 -5.77 -17.11 -3.30
N ILE A 105 -5.95 -16.51 -4.48
CA ILE A 105 -4.88 -16.42 -5.50
C ILE A 105 -3.93 -15.24 -5.27
N GLY A 106 -4.20 -14.41 -4.25
CA GLY A 106 -3.41 -13.22 -3.92
C GLY A 106 -3.69 -12.05 -4.86
N TYR A 107 -2.69 -11.18 -5.02
CA TYR A 107 -2.82 -9.95 -5.82
C TYR A 107 -2.80 -10.20 -7.34
N GLN A 108 -3.72 -9.57 -8.07
CA GLN A 108 -3.73 -9.48 -9.53
C GLN A 108 -3.53 -8.03 -10.01
N ASP A 109 -2.98 -7.85 -11.21
CA ASP A 109 -2.75 -6.56 -11.85
C ASP A 109 -2.84 -6.67 -13.38
N ASP A 110 -3.09 -5.55 -14.06
CA ASP A 110 -3.16 -5.45 -15.52
C ASP A 110 -1.81 -5.07 -16.17
N GLY A 111 -0.72 -5.14 -15.39
CA GLY A 111 0.61 -4.70 -15.78
C GLY A 111 0.89 -3.22 -15.50
N ALA A 112 2.06 -2.77 -15.94
CA ALA A 112 2.57 -1.44 -15.67
C ALA A 112 1.98 -0.38 -16.61
N VAL A 113 1.57 0.76 -16.04
CA VAL A 113 1.07 1.93 -16.75
C VAL A 113 2.10 3.06 -16.65
N THR A 114 2.30 3.81 -17.74
CA THR A 114 3.15 5.01 -17.78
C THR A 114 2.33 6.25 -18.17
N GLY A 115 2.87 7.45 -18.00
CA GLY A 115 2.20 8.69 -18.36
C GLY A 115 1.12 9.11 -17.35
N THR A 116 -0.12 8.68 -17.54
CA THR A 116 -1.23 8.99 -16.61
C THR A 116 -1.88 7.71 -16.13
N PHE A 117 -2.03 7.58 -14.82
CA PHE A 117 -2.80 6.52 -14.18
C PHE A 117 -4.11 7.07 -13.61
N THR A 118 -5.21 6.32 -13.75
CA THR A 118 -6.51 6.63 -13.17
C THR A 118 -7.09 5.41 -12.50
N ALA A 119 -7.61 5.59 -11.30
CA ALA A 119 -8.31 4.54 -10.55
C ALA A 119 -9.61 5.10 -9.97
N THR A 120 -10.63 4.25 -9.88
CA THR A 120 -11.86 4.53 -9.12
C THR A 120 -11.86 3.88 -7.74
N GLU A 121 -11.00 2.88 -7.55
CA GLU A 121 -10.82 2.12 -6.30
C GLU A 121 -9.35 2.16 -5.85
N PRO A 122 -9.07 2.20 -4.54
CA PRO A 122 -10.05 2.32 -3.44
C PRO A 122 -10.66 3.72 -3.32
N LEU A 123 -10.13 4.69 -4.08
CA LEU A 123 -10.71 6.02 -4.22
C LEU A 123 -10.52 6.54 -5.65
N PRO A 124 -11.39 7.45 -6.11
CA PRO A 124 -11.17 8.14 -7.37
C PRO A 124 -9.90 8.98 -7.30
N VAL A 125 -8.91 8.64 -8.14
CA VAL A 125 -7.64 9.35 -8.24
C VAL A 125 -7.15 9.39 -9.69
N ARG A 126 -6.48 10.48 -10.04
CA ARG A 126 -5.70 10.62 -11.26
C ARG A 126 -4.28 11.03 -10.89
N ILE A 127 -3.29 10.25 -11.32
CA ILE A 127 -1.88 10.47 -11.06
C ILE A 127 -1.19 10.76 -12.39
N ASP A 128 -0.49 11.88 -12.46
CA ASP A 128 0.44 12.17 -13.55
C ASP A 128 1.81 11.62 -13.15
N LEU A 129 2.20 10.49 -13.75
CA LEU A 129 3.44 9.79 -13.42
C LEU A 129 4.68 10.53 -13.94
N ILE A 130 4.52 11.38 -14.96
CA ILE A 130 5.62 12.18 -15.51
C ILE A 130 6.00 13.29 -14.54
N ALA A 131 5.03 13.80 -13.78
CA ALA A 131 5.23 14.87 -12.79
C ALA A 131 5.79 14.37 -11.43
N LEU A 132 6.15 13.10 -11.32
CA LEU A 132 6.73 12.51 -10.09
C LEU A 132 8.27 12.61 -10.04
N LEU A 133 8.92 13.09 -11.11
CA LEU A 133 10.35 13.40 -11.20
C LEU A 133 10.57 14.92 -11.18
#